data_AF-F9GQY8-F1
#
_entry.id   AF-F9GQY8-F1
#
_cell.length_a   1.000
_cell.length_b   1.000
_cell.length_c   1.000
_cell.angle_alpha   90.00
_cell.angle_beta   90.00
_cell.angle_gamma   90.00
#
_symmetry.space_group_name_H-M   'P 1'
#
loop_
_entity.id
_entity.type
_entity.pdbx_description
1 polymer ?
#
loop_
_entity_poly.entity_id
_entity_poly.type
_entity_poly.pdbx_seq_one_letter_code
_entity_poly.pdbx_strand_id
1 'polypeptide(L)' 'MKKVMLILTSLFVISSPALAKSKKADLEQFSCGERKYCKEMASCAEAKYHLNECGESRLDRDGDGIPCENVCRR' A
#
# COMPACT_ATOMS: atom_id res chain seq x y z
N MET A 1 -40.18 -24.84 22.17
CA MET A 1 -41.10 -25.66 21.34
C MET A 1 -41.65 -24.80 20.21
N LYS A 2 -41.43 -25.24 18.95
CA LYS A 2 -42.28 -25.00 17.76
C LYS A 2 -42.34 -23.53 17.28
N LYS A 3 -42.07 -23.14 16.04
CA LYS A 3 -41.85 -23.75 14.72
C LYS A 3 -41.20 -22.62 13.90
N VAL A 4 -40.03 -22.81 13.29
CA VAL A 4 -39.93 -23.04 11.83
C VAL A 4 -41.03 -22.32 11.06
N MET A 5 -40.77 -21.08 10.63
CA MET A 5 -41.42 -20.46 9.48
C MET A 5 -40.36 -20.21 8.42
N LEU A 6 -40.21 -21.24 7.59
CA LEU A 6 -39.60 -21.20 6.28
C LEU A 6 -40.36 -20.18 5.41
N ILE A 7 -39.67 -19.12 4.99
CA ILE A 7 -40.02 -18.32 3.81
C ILE A 7 -38.71 -18.18 3.04
N LEU A 8 -38.27 -19.23 2.32
CA LEU A 8 -38.53 -19.47 0.90
C LEU A 8 -38.39 -18.23 0.00
N THR A 9 -37.35 -18.32 -0.84
CA THR A 9 -37.19 -17.70 -2.18
C THR A 9 -36.98 -16.19 -2.21
N SER A 10 -35.73 -15.74 -2.25
CA SER A 10 -34.90 -15.57 -3.47
C SER A 10 -35.16 -14.24 -4.16
N LEU A 11 -34.17 -13.35 -4.11
CA LEU A 11 -33.82 -12.43 -5.19
C LEU A 11 -32.44 -11.86 -4.86
N PHE A 12 -31.45 -12.22 -5.69
CA PHE A 12 -30.18 -11.51 -5.86
C PHE A 12 -29.31 -11.36 -4.60
N VAL A 13 -28.41 -12.31 -4.27
CA VAL A 13 -27.09 -12.43 -4.92
C VAL A 13 -26.63 -11.17 -5.66
N ILE A 14 -26.46 -10.07 -4.93
CA ILE A 14 -25.45 -9.07 -5.32
C ILE A 14 -24.15 -9.50 -4.64
N SER A 15 -23.55 -10.58 -5.15
CA SER A 15 -22.12 -10.79 -5.00
C SER A 15 -21.44 -9.70 -5.81
N SER A 16 -21.26 -8.51 -5.23
CA SER A 16 -20.34 -7.55 -5.80
C SER A 16 -18.95 -8.19 -5.74
N PRO A 17 -18.25 -8.42 -6.86
CA PRO A 17 -16.82 -8.29 -6.81
C PRO A 17 -16.61 -6.78 -6.71
N ALA A 18 -16.74 -6.23 -5.49
CA ALA A 18 -16.07 -4.98 -5.22
C ALA A 18 -14.61 -5.33 -5.48
N LEU A 19 -14.12 -4.86 -6.63
CA LEU A 19 -12.74 -4.92 -7.06
C LEU A 19 -11.95 -4.28 -5.93
N ALA A 20 -11.60 -5.09 -4.94
CA ALA A 20 -10.61 -4.79 -3.96
C ALA A 20 -9.36 -4.60 -4.82
N LYS A 21 -9.10 -3.33 -5.16
CA LYS A 21 -7.86 -2.90 -5.79
C LYS A 21 -6.80 -3.38 -4.82
N SER A 22 -6.25 -4.55 -5.11
CA SER A 22 -5.27 -5.21 -4.28
C SER A 22 -4.04 -4.31 -4.26
N LYS A 23 -3.98 -3.42 -3.25
CA LYS A 23 -2.79 -2.67 -2.82
C LYS A 23 -1.80 -3.63 -2.16
N LYS A 24 -1.64 -4.83 -2.72
CA LYS A 24 -0.94 -5.96 -2.14
C LYS A 24 0.06 -6.58 -3.13
N ALA A 25 0.57 -5.75 -4.03
CA ALA A 25 1.69 -6.11 -4.89
C ALA A 25 2.99 -5.36 -4.50
N ASP A 26 2.93 -4.34 -3.63
CA ASP A 26 4.06 -3.42 -3.44
C ASP A 26 5.09 -3.92 -2.41
N LEU A 27 4.69 -4.79 -1.49
CA LEU A 27 5.57 -5.27 -0.40
C LEU A 27 6.65 -6.27 -0.85
N GLU A 28 6.47 -6.92 -2.00
CA GLU A 28 7.48 -7.82 -2.60
C GLU A 28 8.31 -7.12 -3.69
N GLN A 29 8.19 -5.79 -3.85
CA GLN A 29 8.61 -5.08 -5.07
C GLN A 29 9.81 -4.15 -4.91
N PHE A 30 10.28 -3.91 -3.69
CA PHE A 30 11.39 -3.01 -3.44
C PHE A 30 12.65 -3.77 -3.10
N SER A 31 13.74 -3.41 -3.76
CA SER A 31 15.06 -3.94 -3.50
C SER A 31 16.03 -2.77 -3.37
N CYS A 32 17.05 -2.94 -2.55
CA CYS A 32 18.14 -1.98 -2.52
C CYS A 32 18.79 -1.96 -3.90
N GLY A 33 18.76 -0.80 -4.54
CA GLY A 33 19.15 -0.63 -5.93
C GLY A 33 19.84 0.70 -6.17
N GLU A 34 20.03 1.03 -7.43
CA GLU A 34 20.76 2.25 -7.84
C GLU A 34 19.98 3.55 -7.63
N ARG A 35 18.71 3.47 -7.21
CA ARG A 35 17.88 4.63 -6.92
C ARG A 35 18.39 5.31 -5.64
N LYS A 36 19.11 6.41 -5.83
CA LYS A 36 19.78 7.20 -4.78
C LYS A 36 19.19 8.60 -4.62
N TYR A 37 18.34 9.01 -5.54
CA TYR A 37 17.75 10.35 -5.57
C TYR A 37 16.22 10.29 -5.52
N CYS A 38 15.61 11.29 -4.88
CA CYS A 38 14.15 11.37 -4.77
C CYS A 38 13.40 11.42 -6.10
N LYS A 39 14.05 11.89 -7.18
CA LYS A 39 13.48 11.89 -8.53
C LYS A 39 13.32 10.49 -9.14
N GLU A 40 13.98 9.49 -8.56
CA GLU A 40 13.97 8.10 -9.02
C GLU A 40 12.96 7.25 -8.25
N MET A 41 12.46 7.74 -7.10
CA MET A 41 11.47 7.05 -6.28
C MET A 41 10.09 7.15 -6.93
N ALA A 42 9.46 6.01 -7.20
CA ALA A 42 8.13 5.96 -7.80
C ALA A 42 7.02 6.17 -6.76
N SER A 43 7.31 5.97 -5.47
CA SER A 43 6.33 6.13 -4.40
C SER A 43 6.95 6.47 -3.05
N CYS A 44 6.12 6.97 -2.13
CA CYS A 44 6.53 7.15 -0.73
C CYS A 44 6.90 5.82 -0.05
N ALA A 45 6.23 4.72 -0.40
CA ALA A 45 6.53 3.40 0.17
C ALA A 45 7.94 2.94 -0.22
N GLU A 46 8.31 3.12 -1.49
CA GLU A 46 9.65 2.85 -1.98
C GLU A 46 10.70 3.74 -1.31
N ALA A 47 10.45 5.06 -1.23
CA ALA A 47 11.38 5.99 -0.59
C ALA A 47 11.62 5.61 0.88
N LYS A 48 10.56 5.22 1.60
CA LYS A 48 10.66 4.71 2.98
C LYS A 48 11.42 3.40 3.06
N TYR A 49 11.22 2.48 2.12
CA TYR A 49 12.00 1.25 2.07
C TYR A 49 13.50 1.54 1.89
N HIS A 50 13.87 2.41 0.95
CA HIS A 50 15.27 2.76 0.72
C HIS A 50 15.91 3.50 1.90
N LEU A 51 15.17 4.36 2.60
CA LEU A 51 15.67 5.02 3.81
C LEU A 51 15.93 4.00 4.93
N ASN A 52 14.95 3.15 5.23
CA ASN A 52 14.96 2.29 6.42
C ASN A 52 15.75 0.98 6.21
N GLU A 53 15.56 0.32 5.07
CA GLU A 53 16.13 -1.01 4.81
C GLU A 53 17.48 -0.91 4.09
N CYS A 54 17.66 0.10 3.23
CA CYS A 54 18.89 0.28 2.46
C CYS A 54 19.85 1.34 3.04
N GLY A 55 19.42 2.08 4.06
CA GLY A 55 20.24 3.09 4.73
C GLY A 55 20.52 4.33 3.88
N GLU A 56 19.69 4.62 2.89
CA GLU A 56 19.86 5.79 2.02
C GLU A 56 19.38 7.07 2.72
N SER A 57 20.15 7.53 3.70
CA SER A 57 19.86 8.73 4.49
C SER A 57 19.73 10.01 3.66
N ARG A 58 20.27 10.02 2.44
CA ARG A 58 20.18 11.15 1.51
C ARG A 58 18.76 11.46 1.07
N LEU A 59 17.85 10.50 1.19
CA LEU A 59 16.43 10.68 0.86
C LEU A 59 15.70 11.53 1.91
N ASP A 60 16.18 11.54 3.15
CA ASP A 60 15.66 12.33 4.27
C ASP A 60 16.72 13.35 4.71
N ARG A 61 16.78 14.48 3.97
CA ARG A 61 17.86 15.46 4.10
C ARG A 61 17.72 16.31 5.38
N ASP A 62 16.50 16.57 5.84
CA ASP A 62 16.22 17.32 7.06
C ASP A 62 16.13 16.44 8.30
N GLY A 63 16.06 15.11 8.15
CA GLY A 63 16.19 14.15 9.24
C GLY A 63 14.92 14.03 10.07
N ASP A 64 13.75 14.27 9.47
CA ASP A 64 12.46 14.21 10.15
C ASP A 64 11.80 12.81 10.04
N GLY A 65 12.46 11.88 9.35
CA GLY A 65 11.98 10.53 9.09
C GLY A 65 11.04 10.43 7.87
N ILE A 66 10.84 11.51 7.11
CA ILE A 66 10.01 11.56 5.92
C ILE A 66 10.90 11.70 4.68
N PRO A 67 11.29 10.58 4.04
CA PRO A 67 12.13 10.66 2.86
C PRO A 67 11.35 11.22 1.67
N CYS A 68 12.00 12.04 0.86
CA CYS A 68 11.49 12.52 -0.43
C CYS A 68 10.07 13.11 -0.34
N GLU A 69 9.93 14.28 0.28
CA GLU A 69 8.64 14.98 0.51
C GLU A 69 7.77 15.17 -0.77
N ASN A 70 8.39 15.14 -1.95
CA ASN A 70 7.68 15.20 -3.23
C ASN A 70 6.77 13.98 -3.48
N VAL A 71 7.17 12.80 -2.97
CA VAL A 71 6.37 11.56 -3.05
C VAL A 71 5.74 11.20 -1.71
N CYS A 72 6.37 11.59 -0.59
CA CYS A 72 5.80 11.50 0.75
C CYS A 72 5.18 12.83 1.16
N ARG A 73 3.85 12.95 1.05
CA ARG A 73 3.15 14.13 1.57
C ARG A 73 3.43 14.25 3.07
N ARG A 74 3.99 15.39 3.47
CA ARG A 74 4.22 15.79 4.87
C ARG A 74 2.90 16.08 5.59
#